data_AF-M4TCN0-F1
#
_entry.id   AF-M4TCN0-F1
#
_cell.length_a   1.000
_cell.length_b   1.000
_cell.length_c   1.000
_cell.angle_alpha   90.00
_cell.angle_beta   90.00
_cell.angle_gamma   90.00
#
_symmetry.space_group_name_H-M   'P 1'
#
loop_
_entity.id
_entity.type
_entity.pdbx_description
1 polymer ?
#
loop_
_entity_poly.entity_id
_entity_poly.type
_entity_poly.pdbx_seq_one_letter_code
_entity_poly.pdbx_strand_id
1 'polypeptide(L)'
;MLKVVVFVLLATTLQTPHQTAANSAANDNAQEFSLLCDAFHTATAAPELAPASDTASTIAINIGSINMSIAASTFKADIDHTKDLSDLQDKPAVTKTGNEKERWQKYYTFWKKCKNAIETDPNKADYEKWSTKKLRKAQLAKLRLNAERAFAFYAQAQTAKNTVHGERIQTLLNNAAFGAGNTEATTNYGPGNREAICSWTTTPTHLKAGSSLKLDLLCLCAYDHGDTANGGKVCGPDPATSGSANTDNWEGNTKTETNWTPLKTACQLSDR
;
A
#
# COMPACT_ATOMS: atom_id res chain seq x y z
N MET A 1 -3.86 13.01 19.22
CA MET A 1 -2.40 13.21 19.05
C MET A 1 -1.89 12.04 18.25
N LEU A 2 -1.60 12.24 16.96
CA LEU A 2 -1.19 11.19 16.04
C LEU A 2 0.35 11.21 15.97
N LYS A 3 1.01 10.17 16.51
CA LYS A 3 2.46 10.00 16.38
C LYS A 3 2.72 9.13 15.15
N VAL A 4 2.93 9.77 14.01
CA VAL A 4 3.55 9.11 12.85
C VAL A 4 5.05 9.22 13.07
N VAL A 5 5.69 8.12 13.46
CA VAL A 5 7.15 8.06 13.55
C VAL A 5 7.65 7.70 12.16
N VAL A 6 8.07 8.71 11.40
CA VAL A 6 8.85 8.52 10.18
C VAL A 6 10.28 8.23 10.64
N PHE A 7 10.72 6.97 10.53
CA PHE A 7 12.13 6.63 10.67
C PHE A 7 12.87 7.11 9.42
N VAL A 8 13.50 8.27 9.54
CA VAL A 8 14.53 8.72 8.59
C VAL A 8 15.82 8.01 9.00
N LEU A 9 16.23 6.99 8.25
CA LEU A 9 17.56 6.40 8.34
C LEU A 9 18.58 7.46 7.91
N LEU A 10 19.24 8.08 8.90
CA LEU A 10 20.41 8.92 8.66
C LEU A 10 21.59 8.02 8.29
N ALA A 11 21.87 7.92 6.99
CA ALA A 11 23.14 7.41 6.48
C ALA A 11 24.25 8.38 6.91
N THR A 12 24.86 8.13 8.06
CA THR A 12 26.08 8.84 8.47
C THR A 12 27.27 8.13 7.83
N THR A 13 27.87 8.81 6.86
CA THR A 13 29.07 8.37 6.14
C THR A 13 30.28 8.41 7.08
N LEU A 14 30.74 7.26 7.58
CA LEU A 14 32.12 7.09 8.00
C LEU A 14 32.97 6.70 6.78
N GLN A 15 33.57 7.69 6.13
CA GLN A 15 34.62 7.48 5.12
C GLN A 15 35.98 7.31 5.81
N THR A 16 36.27 6.09 6.27
CA THR A 16 37.65 5.62 6.39
C THR A 16 37.89 4.62 5.26
N PRO A 17 38.91 4.81 4.39
CA PRO A 17 39.22 3.85 3.35
C PRO A 17 39.72 2.56 3.99
N HIS A 18 38.83 1.58 4.16
CA HIS A 18 39.24 0.21 4.40
C HIS A 18 39.91 -0.28 3.12
N GLN A 19 41.14 -0.79 3.24
CA GLN A 19 41.66 -1.68 2.20
C GLN A 19 40.69 -2.85 2.13
N THR A 20 39.96 -2.97 1.02
CA THR A 20 39.11 -4.12 0.76
C THR A 20 40.02 -5.33 0.69
N ALA A 21 39.96 -6.20 1.70
CA ALA A 21 40.52 -7.54 1.58
C ALA A 21 39.91 -8.19 0.34
N ALA A 22 40.67 -9.04 -0.36
CA ALA A 22 40.20 -9.68 -1.59
C ALA A 22 38.89 -10.46 -1.39
N ASN A 23 38.66 -10.93 -0.16
CA ASN A 23 37.41 -11.54 0.28
C ASN A 23 36.93 -10.87 1.59
N SER A 24 35.62 -10.80 1.79
CA SER A 24 35.01 -10.40 3.05
C SER A 24 35.35 -11.39 4.17
N ALA A 25 35.60 -10.89 5.37
CA ALA A 25 35.78 -11.72 6.54
C ALA A 25 34.44 -12.26 7.06
N ALA A 26 34.51 -13.28 7.93
CA ALA A 26 33.34 -13.75 8.65
C ALA A 26 32.70 -12.60 9.46
N ASN A 27 31.38 -12.49 9.38
CA ASN A 27 30.53 -11.48 10.02
C ASN A 27 30.62 -10.06 9.47
N ASP A 28 31.36 -9.79 8.39
CA ASP A 28 31.47 -8.44 7.82
C ASP A 28 30.12 -7.81 7.44
N ASN A 29 29.14 -8.63 7.07
CA ASN A 29 27.80 -8.21 6.64
C ASN A 29 26.70 -8.52 7.68
N ALA A 30 27.06 -8.89 8.91
CA ALA A 30 26.08 -9.36 9.90
C ALA A 30 25.07 -8.26 10.30
N GLN A 31 25.51 -7.00 10.35
CA GLN A 31 24.62 -5.87 10.67
C GLN A 31 23.65 -5.58 9.52
N GLU A 32 24.15 -5.56 8.29
CA GLU A 32 23.37 -5.37 7.07
C GLU A 32 22.37 -6.50 6.87
N PHE A 33 22.78 -7.74 7.15
CA PHE A 33 21.89 -8.90 7.17
C PHE A 33 20.72 -8.72 8.14
N SER A 34 21.00 -8.33 9.39
CA SER A 34 19.95 -8.07 10.40
C SER A 34 18.97 -6.99 9.93
N LEU A 35 19.48 -5.87 9.41
CA LEU A 35 18.63 -4.77 8.93
C LEU A 35 17.75 -5.20 7.75
N LEU A 36 18.29 -5.97 6.81
CA LEU A 36 17.55 -6.48 5.67
C LEU A 36 16.52 -7.54 6.10
N CYS A 37 16.80 -8.36 7.12
CA CYS A 37 15.82 -9.27 7.70
C CYS A 37 14.65 -8.51 8.33
N ASP A 38 14.89 -7.47 9.13
CA ASP A 38 13.82 -6.63 9.71
C ASP A 38 12.92 -6.01 8.62
N ALA A 39 13.54 -5.49 7.57
CA ALA A 39 12.84 -4.95 6.42
C ALA A 39 12.05 -6.03 5.69
N PHE A 40 12.61 -7.24 5.54
CA PHE A 40 11.96 -8.37 4.88
C PHE A 40 10.76 -8.90 5.69
N HIS A 41 10.85 -9.00 7.02
CA HIS A 41 9.70 -9.33 7.86
C HIS A 41 8.62 -8.27 7.76
N THR A 42 8.98 -7.00 7.81
CA THR A 42 8.02 -5.89 7.66
C THR A 42 7.31 -5.97 6.30
N ALA A 43 8.03 -6.30 5.23
CA ALA A 43 7.46 -6.42 3.88
C ALA A 43 6.62 -7.68 3.67
N THR A 44 6.86 -8.74 4.43
CA THR A 44 6.13 -10.03 4.27
C THR A 44 5.06 -10.26 5.33
N ALA A 45 5.07 -9.47 6.41
CA ALA A 45 3.98 -9.42 7.38
C ALA A 45 2.70 -8.88 6.74
N ALA A 46 1.55 -9.46 7.10
CA ALA A 46 0.27 -8.89 6.71
C ALA A 46 0.15 -7.49 7.32
N PRO A 47 -0.03 -6.42 6.51
CA PRO A 47 -0.09 -5.07 7.05
C PRO A 47 -1.37 -4.90 7.88
N GLU A 48 -1.22 -4.57 9.16
CA GLU A 48 -2.35 -4.16 10.00
C GLU A 48 -2.74 -2.73 9.62
N LEU A 49 -3.61 -2.61 8.62
CA LEU A 49 -4.12 -1.32 8.20
C LEU A 49 -5.35 -1.01 9.04
N ALA A 50 -5.25 0.04 9.84
CA ALA A 50 -6.45 0.66 10.42
C ALA A 50 -7.41 1.00 9.26
N PRO A 51 -8.67 0.54 9.30
CA PRO A 51 -9.61 0.88 8.24
C PRO A 51 -9.69 2.40 8.15
N ALA A 52 -9.49 2.96 6.95
CA ALA A 52 -9.74 4.37 6.70
C ALA A 52 -11.18 4.65 7.16
N SER A 53 -11.32 5.46 8.23
CA SER A 53 -12.49 5.37 9.10
C SER A 53 -13.79 5.65 8.34
N ASP A 54 -14.65 4.64 8.22
CA ASP A 54 -16.00 4.74 7.64
C ASP A 54 -16.82 5.84 8.34
N THR A 55 -16.50 6.17 9.60
CA THR A 55 -17.13 7.22 10.41
C THR A 55 -17.15 8.59 9.72
N ALA A 56 -16.07 8.97 9.02
CA ALA A 56 -15.99 10.25 8.30
C ALA A 56 -17.02 10.31 7.16
N SER A 57 -17.10 9.24 6.38
CA SER A 57 -18.08 9.07 5.31
C SER A 57 -19.51 9.01 5.88
N THR A 58 -19.73 8.31 6.99
CA THR A 58 -21.04 8.26 7.67
C THR A 58 -21.53 9.64 8.11
N ILE A 59 -20.67 10.46 8.73
CA ILE A 59 -21.04 11.83 9.14
C ILE A 59 -21.40 12.69 7.93
N ALA A 60 -20.60 12.61 6.86
CA ALA A 60 -20.87 13.34 5.64
C ALA A 60 -22.21 12.92 5.00
N ILE A 61 -22.45 11.61 4.91
CA ILE A 61 -23.71 11.05 4.40
C ILE A 61 -24.88 11.54 5.25
N ASN A 62 -24.79 11.52 6.58
CA ASN A 62 -25.85 12.01 7.45
C ASN A 62 -26.20 13.49 7.20
N ILE A 63 -25.21 14.36 7.03
CA ILE A 63 -25.43 15.78 6.71
C ILE A 63 -26.07 15.91 5.31
N GLY A 64 -25.59 15.14 4.33
CA GLY A 64 -26.15 15.08 2.98
C GLY A 64 -27.61 14.61 2.97
N SER A 65 -27.94 13.59 3.76
CA SER A 65 -29.30 13.06 3.97
C SER A 65 -30.22 14.11 4.58
N ILE A 66 -29.78 14.86 5.60
CA ILE A 66 -30.58 15.96 6.16
C ILE A 66 -30.92 17.02 5.09
N ASN A 67 -29.94 17.43 4.29
CA ASN A 67 -30.17 18.38 3.21
C ASN A 67 -31.09 17.81 2.12
N MET A 68 -30.92 16.54 1.76
CA MET A 68 -31.78 15.86 0.79
C MET A 68 -33.22 15.70 1.29
N SER A 69 -33.45 15.41 2.57
CA SER A 69 -34.80 15.27 3.13
C SER A 69 -35.68 16.50 2.91
N ILE A 70 -35.07 17.69 2.94
CA ILE A 70 -35.73 18.99 2.73
C ILE A 70 -35.84 19.36 1.24
N ALA A 71 -35.15 18.65 0.35
CA ALA A 71 -35.26 18.87 -1.09
C ALA A 71 -36.66 18.52 -1.60
N ALA A 72 -36.97 19.05 -2.79
CA ALA A 72 -38.23 18.78 -3.47
C ALA A 72 -38.46 17.27 -3.65
N SER A 73 -39.72 16.82 -3.50
CA SER A 73 -40.09 15.42 -3.69
C SER A 73 -39.75 14.91 -5.10
N THR A 74 -39.88 15.78 -6.11
CA THR A 74 -39.49 15.49 -7.50
C THR A 74 -38.01 15.12 -7.60
N PHE A 75 -37.12 15.97 -7.09
CA PHE A 75 -35.68 15.69 -7.07
C PHE A 75 -35.34 14.37 -6.34
N LYS A 76 -35.99 14.11 -5.20
CA LYS A 76 -35.77 12.86 -4.46
C LYS A 76 -36.24 11.62 -5.24
N ALA A 77 -37.30 11.73 -6.04
CA ALA A 77 -37.81 10.64 -6.88
C ALA A 77 -36.90 10.35 -8.08
N ASP A 78 -36.14 11.35 -8.53
CA ASP A 78 -35.19 11.18 -9.62
C ASP A 78 -33.94 10.39 -9.19
N ILE A 79 -33.61 10.37 -7.89
CA ILE A 79 -32.49 9.58 -7.34
C ILE A 79 -32.97 8.17 -6.97
N ASP A 80 -32.31 7.16 -7.54
CA ASP A 80 -32.52 5.76 -7.21
C ASP A 80 -31.29 5.22 -6.46
N HIS A 81 -31.46 4.88 -5.18
CA HIS A 81 -30.33 4.44 -4.35
C HIS A 81 -29.79 3.06 -4.74
N THR A 82 -30.49 2.32 -5.60
CA THR A 82 -30.11 0.99 -6.06
C THR A 82 -29.37 1.02 -7.40
N LYS A 83 -29.55 2.08 -8.20
CA LYS A 83 -29.00 2.21 -9.56
C LYS A 83 -27.83 3.18 -9.65
N ASP A 84 -26.93 2.95 -10.59
CA ASP A 84 -25.87 3.91 -10.91
C ASP A 84 -26.37 4.96 -11.91
N LEU A 85 -25.64 6.08 -12.04
CA LEU A 85 -26.06 7.19 -12.90
C LEU A 85 -26.21 6.75 -14.36
N SER A 86 -25.37 5.80 -14.81
CA SER A 86 -25.44 5.20 -16.13
C SER A 86 -26.77 4.51 -16.43
N ASP A 87 -27.48 4.06 -15.39
CA ASP A 87 -28.73 3.30 -15.54
C ASP A 87 -29.96 4.23 -15.52
N LEU A 88 -29.74 5.54 -15.30
CA LEU A 88 -30.78 6.56 -15.22
C LEU A 88 -30.81 7.50 -16.43
N GLN A 89 -30.13 7.16 -17.53
CA GLN A 89 -29.98 8.03 -18.70
C GLN A 89 -31.29 8.40 -19.40
N ASP A 90 -32.37 7.65 -19.13
CA ASP A 90 -33.70 7.89 -19.69
C ASP A 90 -34.60 8.72 -18.75
N LYS A 91 -34.15 9.04 -17.53
CA LYS A 91 -34.91 9.93 -16.63
C LYS A 91 -34.83 11.38 -17.12
N PRO A 92 -35.97 12.10 -17.24
CA PRO A 92 -35.98 13.50 -17.70
C PRO A 92 -35.09 14.45 -16.89
N ALA A 93 -34.92 14.19 -15.59
CA ALA A 93 -34.09 15.00 -14.71
C ALA A 93 -32.58 14.82 -14.92
N VAL A 94 -32.15 13.73 -15.57
CA VAL A 94 -30.75 13.46 -15.91
C VAL A 94 -30.48 14.06 -17.28
N THR A 95 -30.20 15.36 -17.32
CA THR A 95 -29.93 16.05 -18.59
C THR A 95 -28.63 15.54 -19.21
N LYS A 96 -28.61 15.42 -20.54
CA LYS A 96 -27.44 14.92 -21.30
C LYS A 96 -26.43 16.00 -21.66
N THR A 97 -26.71 17.26 -21.33
CA THR A 97 -25.89 18.44 -21.67
C THR A 97 -25.94 19.51 -20.56
N GLY A 98 -24.95 20.41 -20.59
CA GLY A 98 -24.87 21.61 -19.75
C GLY A 98 -24.51 21.36 -18.27
N ASN A 99 -24.58 22.44 -17.48
CA ASN A 99 -24.19 22.45 -16.06
C ASN A 99 -24.94 21.43 -15.19
N GLU A 100 -26.17 21.10 -15.58
CA GLU A 100 -26.98 20.12 -14.85
C GLU A 100 -26.40 18.71 -14.99
N LYS A 101 -25.94 18.31 -16.18
CA LYS A 101 -25.22 17.03 -16.37
C LYS A 101 -24.00 16.95 -15.47
N GLU A 102 -23.17 17.99 -15.46
CA GLU A 102 -21.95 18.06 -14.65
C GLU A 102 -22.28 17.94 -13.17
N ARG A 103 -23.37 18.57 -12.72
CA ARG A 103 -23.88 18.44 -11.35
C ARG A 103 -24.24 17.00 -11.02
N TRP A 104 -25.03 16.32 -11.86
CA TRP A 104 -25.37 14.92 -11.64
C TRP A 104 -24.13 14.03 -11.61
N GLN A 105 -23.22 14.18 -12.57
CA GLN A 105 -21.97 13.41 -12.61
C GLN A 105 -21.12 13.62 -11.34
N LYS A 106 -21.03 14.85 -10.85
CA LYS A 106 -20.25 15.19 -9.66
C LYS A 106 -20.85 14.62 -8.37
N TYR A 107 -22.18 14.73 -8.19
CA TYR A 107 -22.79 14.49 -6.88
C TYR A 107 -23.57 13.17 -6.77
N TYR A 108 -23.92 12.51 -7.88
CA TYR A 108 -24.89 11.40 -7.85
C TYR A 108 -24.48 10.25 -6.94
N THR A 109 -23.21 9.83 -6.95
CA THR A 109 -22.72 8.75 -6.06
C THR A 109 -22.96 9.09 -4.58
N PHE A 110 -22.75 10.35 -4.19
CA PHE A 110 -23.00 10.80 -2.83
C PHE A 110 -24.50 10.90 -2.53
N TRP A 111 -25.29 11.42 -3.47
CA TRP A 111 -26.75 11.47 -3.35
C TRP A 111 -27.40 10.08 -3.23
N LYS A 112 -26.92 9.10 -4.01
CA LYS A 112 -27.33 7.69 -3.92
C LYS A 112 -27.18 7.16 -2.50
N LYS A 113 -26.04 7.43 -1.85
CA LYS A 113 -25.78 7.05 -0.45
C LYS A 113 -26.69 7.79 0.54
N CYS A 114 -26.91 9.09 0.32
CA CYS A 114 -27.81 9.89 1.15
C CYS A 114 -29.26 9.36 1.09
N LYS A 115 -29.72 9.03 -0.12
CA LYS A 115 -31.06 8.45 -0.38
C LYS A 115 -31.19 7.08 0.28
N ASN A 116 -30.18 6.22 0.17
CA ASN A 116 -30.14 4.94 0.88
C ASN A 116 -30.30 5.13 2.40
N ALA A 117 -29.54 6.06 3.00
CA ALA A 117 -29.64 6.33 4.43
C ALA A 117 -31.03 6.84 4.84
N ILE A 118 -31.67 7.69 4.03
CA ILE A 118 -33.04 8.14 4.30
C ILE A 118 -34.03 6.97 4.35
N GLU A 119 -33.84 5.95 3.52
CA GLU A 119 -34.82 4.86 3.35
C GLU A 119 -34.53 3.64 4.24
N THR A 120 -33.27 3.42 4.61
CA THR A 120 -32.80 2.18 5.25
C THR A 120 -32.20 2.37 6.64
N ASP A 121 -31.79 3.59 7.03
CA ASP A 121 -31.19 3.82 8.34
C ASP A 121 -32.22 3.53 9.46
N PRO A 122 -31.82 2.84 10.55
CA PRO A 122 -32.67 2.65 11.73
C PRO A 122 -33.30 3.94 12.26
N ASN A 123 -32.61 5.08 12.08
CA ASN A 123 -33.06 6.41 12.50
C ASN A 123 -33.80 7.18 11.40
N LYS A 124 -34.35 6.53 10.37
CA LYS A 124 -35.05 7.20 9.26
C LYS A 124 -36.16 8.18 9.68
N ALA A 125 -36.80 7.95 10.81
CA ALA A 125 -37.79 8.86 11.38
C ALA A 125 -37.21 10.26 11.67
N ASP A 126 -35.91 10.37 11.96
CA ASP A 126 -35.26 11.66 12.17
C ASP A 126 -35.09 12.43 10.86
N TYR A 127 -34.82 11.75 9.74
CA TYR A 127 -34.80 12.37 8.42
C TYR A 127 -36.19 12.86 8.00
N GLU A 128 -37.24 12.14 8.37
CA GLU A 128 -38.62 12.56 8.13
C GLU A 128 -38.98 13.83 8.90
N LYS A 129 -38.55 13.96 10.17
CA LYS A 129 -38.70 15.20 10.95
C LYS A 129 -38.03 16.40 10.28
N TRP A 130 -36.93 16.19 9.55
CA TRP A 130 -36.30 17.27 8.77
C TRP A 130 -37.14 17.70 7.58
N SER A 131 -37.77 16.76 6.88
CA SER A 131 -38.60 17.05 5.70
C SER A 131 -39.79 17.99 5.99
N THR A 132 -40.29 17.99 7.23
CA THR A 132 -41.42 18.83 7.65
C THR A 132 -40.99 20.18 8.23
N LYS A 133 -39.67 20.45 8.36
CA LYS A 133 -39.18 21.72 8.92
C LYS A 133 -39.37 22.88 7.95
N LYS A 134 -40.06 23.91 8.42
CA LYS A 134 -40.15 25.21 7.74
C LYS A 134 -38.92 26.06 8.05
N LEU A 135 -37.89 25.95 7.22
CA LEU A 135 -36.66 26.72 7.35
C LEU A 135 -36.78 28.08 6.65
N ARG A 136 -36.23 29.14 7.26
CA ARG A 136 -36.06 30.44 6.61
C ARG A 136 -34.99 30.35 5.52
N LYS A 137 -35.03 31.25 4.53
CA LYS A 137 -34.07 31.30 3.40
C LYS A 137 -32.61 31.25 3.86
N ALA A 138 -32.24 32.00 4.90
CA ALA A 138 -30.88 32.00 5.44
C ALA A 138 -30.47 30.67 6.08
N GLN A 139 -31.40 29.96 6.73
CA GLN A 139 -31.14 28.65 7.32
C GLN A 139 -30.99 27.59 6.22
N LEU A 140 -31.81 27.66 5.18
CA LEU A 140 -31.71 26.79 4.01
C LEU A 140 -30.36 26.97 3.29
N ALA A 141 -29.88 28.22 3.16
CA ALA A 141 -28.58 28.51 2.57
C ALA A 141 -27.42 27.92 3.40
N LYS A 142 -27.47 28.04 4.73
CA LYS A 142 -26.48 27.43 5.63
C LYS A 142 -26.48 25.91 5.55
N LEU A 143 -27.65 25.29 5.48
CA LEU A 143 -27.77 23.84 5.33
C LEU A 143 -27.15 23.36 4.01
N ARG A 144 -27.42 24.05 2.90
CA ARG A 144 -26.81 23.76 1.60
C ARG A 144 -25.29 23.89 1.63
N LEU A 145 -24.76 24.95 2.26
CA LEU A 145 -23.32 25.12 2.44
C LEU A 145 -22.70 23.96 3.23
N ASN A 146 -23.36 23.50 4.30
CA ASN A 146 -22.88 22.36 5.07
C ASN A 146 -22.93 21.06 4.28
N ALA A 147 -23.95 20.86 3.43
CA ALA A 147 -24.04 19.71 2.53
C ALA A 147 -22.92 19.70 1.48
N GLU A 148 -22.55 20.86 0.92
CA GLU A 148 -21.41 20.98 0.00
C GLU A 148 -20.08 20.65 0.70
N ARG A 149 -19.90 21.13 1.94
CA ARG A 149 -18.72 20.78 2.75
C ARG A 149 -18.69 19.30 3.09
N ALA A 150 -19.82 18.70 3.41
CA ALA A 150 -19.95 17.27 3.67
C ALA A 150 -19.59 16.45 2.42
N PHE A 151 -20.04 16.86 1.24
CA PHE A 151 -19.64 16.22 -0.02
C PHE A 151 -18.12 16.31 -0.25
N ALA A 152 -17.52 17.48 -0.06
CA ALA A 152 -16.07 17.65 -0.21
C ALA A 152 -15.29 16.76 0.77
N PHE A 153 -15.76 16.68 2.02
CA PHE A 153 -15.18 15.81 3.05
C PHE A 153 -15.35 14.33 2.71
N TYR A 154 -16.53 13.92 2.22
CA TYR A 154 -16.76 12.57 1.71
C TYR A 154 -15.80 12.22 0.58
N ALA A 155 -15.63 13.11 -0.41
CA ALA A 155 -14.69 12.88 -1.52
C ALA A 155 -13.25 12.68 -0.99
N GLN A 156 -12.80 13.51 -0.04
CA GLN A 156 -11.49 13.36 0.59
C GLN A 156 -11.37 12.04 1.36
N ALA A 157 -12.39 11.66 2.12
CA ALA A 157 -12.42 10.40 2.85
C ALA A 157 -12.35 9.19 1.90
N GLN A 158 -13.05 9.23 0.78
CA GLN A 158 -12.99 8.20 -0.26
C GLN A 158 -11.63 8.16 -0.95
N THR A 159 -11.02 9.31 -1.25
CA THR A 159 -9.65 9.36 -1.81
C THR A 159 -8.63 8.79 -0.84
N ALA A 160 -8.73 9.13 0.45
CA ALA A 160 -7.86 8.58 1.49
C ALA A 160 -8.04 7.07 1.63
N LYS A 161 -9.30 6.58 1.64
CA LYS A 161 -9.63 5.14 1.64
C LYS A 161 -9.04 4.41 0.43
N ASN A 162 -9.10 5.02 -0.75
CA ASN A 162 -8.55 4.45 -1.99
C ASN A 162 -7.02 4.52 -2.06
N THR A 163 -6.39 5.48 -1.37
CA THR A 163 -4.93 5.60 -1.31
C THR A 163 -4.33 4.61 -0.31
N VAL A 164 -5.03 4.35 0.80
CA VAL A 164 -4.69 3.32 1.81
C VAL A 164 -5.37 1.98 1.47
N HIS A 165 -5.49 1.64 0.17
CA HIS A 165 -6.04 0.33 -0.20
C HIS A 165 -5.03 -0.75 0.20
N GLY A 166 -5.42 -1.65 1.10
CA GLY A 166 -4.54 -2.72 1.58
C GLY A 166 -3.99 -3.60 0.46
N GLU A 167 -4.73 -3.78 -0.63
CA GLU A 167 -4.25 -4.49 -1.82
C GLU A 167 -3.08 -3.76 -2.51
N ARG A 168 -3.09 -2.42 -2.56
CA ARG A 168 -2.00 -1.64 -3.15
C ARG A 168 -0.77 -1.67 -2.24
N ILE A 169 -0.97 -1.56 -0.93
CA ILE A 169 0.11 -1.66 0.05
C ILE A 169 0.71 -3.06 0.01
N GLN A 170 -0.11 -4.12 0.04
CA GLN A 170 0.34 -5.51 -0.09
C GLN A 170 1.09 -5.75 -1.40
N THR A 171 0.61 -5.20 -2.52
CA THR A 171 1.32 -5.30 -3.81
C THR A 171 2.68 -4.61 -3.75
N LEU A 172 2.77 -3.42 -3.16
CA LEU A 172 4.04 -2.69 -3.02
C LEU A 172 5.00 -3.43 -2.08
N LEU A 173 4.51 -3.97 -0.97
CA LEU A 173 5.30 -4.76 -0.01
C LEU A 173 5.78 -6.07 -0.65
N ASN A 174 4.92 -6.79 -1.38
CA ASN A 174 5.32 -7.99 -2.14
C ASN A 174 6.37 -7.66 -3.20
N ASN A 175 6.20 -6.55 -3.93
CA ASN A 175 7.19 -6.10 -4.92
C ASN A 175 8.52 -5.73 -4.26
N ALA A 176 8.51 -5.12 -3.07
CA ALA A 176 9.72 -4.83 -2.32
C ALA A 176 10.40 -6.11 -1.81
N ALA A 177 9.63 -7.10 -1.35
CA ALA A 177 10.16 -8.36 -0.85
C ALA A 177 10.77 -9.24 -1.97
N PHE A 178 10.08 -9.36 -3.11
CA PHE A 178 10.39 -10.37 -4.14
C PHE A 178 10.72 -9.80 -5.53
N GLY A 179 10.47 -8.53 -5.76
CA GLY A 179 10.62 -7.85 -7.05
C GLY A 179 9.30 -7.78 -7.80
N ALA A 180 9.16 -6.78 -8.68
CA ALA A 180 7.92 -6.55 -9.43
C ALA A 180 7.54 -7.76 -10.29
N GLY A 181 6.33 -8.30 -10.06
CA GLY A 181 5.80 -9.45 -10.80
C GLY A 181 6.32 -10.82 -10.34
N ASN A 182 7.14 -10.87 -9.29
CA ASN A 182 7.65 -12.10 -8.71
C ASN A 182 6.87 -12.49 -7.44
N THR A 183 6.95 -13.78 -7.12
CA THR A 183 6.55 -14.36 -5.84
C THR A 183 7.78 -14.94 -5.16
N GLU A 184 7.63 -15.38 -3.90
CA GLU A 184 8.70 -16.09 -3.21
C GLU A 184 9.26 -17.26 -4.04
N ALA A 185 8.40 -18.04 -4.69
CA ALA A 185 8.78 -19.23 -5.45
C ALA A 185 9.34 -18.93 -6.85
N THR A 186 9.09 -17.73 -7.40
CA THR A 186 9.35 -17.41 -8.81
C THR A 186 10.40 -16.32 -8.98
N THR A 187 11.56 -16.48 -8.34
CA THR A 187 12.64 -15.50 -8.46
C THR A 187 13.68 -15.94 -9.49
N ASN A 188 13.48 -15.51 -10.74
CA ASN A 188 14.48 -15.63 -11.81
C ASN A 188 15.14 -14.26 -12.02
N TYR A 189 16.41 -14.13 -11.62
CA TYR A 189 17.15 -12.88 -11.72
C TYR A 189 17.90 -12.72 -13.05
N GLY A 190 17.60 -13.58 -14.04
CA GLY A 190 18.23 -13.58 -15.36
C GLY A 190 19.55 -14.36 -15.44
N PRO A 191 20.15 -14.45 -16.63
CA PRO A 191 21.41 -15.15 -16.82
C PRO A 191 22.59 -14.37 -16.21
N GLY A 192 23.57 -15.08 -15.65
CA GLY A 192 24.79 -14.50 -15.11
C GLY A 192 25.21 -15.13 -13.79
N ASN A 193 26.47 -14.96 -13.41
CA ASN A 193 26.96 -15.34 -12.08
C ASN A 193 26.54 -14.27 -11.03
N ARG A 194 26.75 -14.57 -9.75
CA ARG A 194 26.47 -13.64 -8.64
C ARG A 194 27.08 -12.26 -8.88
N GLU A 195 28.32 -12.19 -9.34
CA GLU A 195 29.00 -10.92 -9.65
C GLU A 195 28.19 -10.11 -10.67
N ALA A 196 27.81 -10.69 -11.81
CA ALA A 196 27.05 -9.98 -12.85
C ALA A 196 25.68 -9.47 -12.39
N ILE A 197 25.10 -10.06 -11.35
CA ILE A 197 23.77 -9.73 -10.84
C ILE A 197 23.85 -8.74 -9.66
N CYS A 198 24.87 -8.88 -8.82
CA CYS A 198 25.01 -8.17 -7.55
C CYS A 198 25.98 -7.00 -7.59
N SER A 199 26.89 -6.97 -8.58
CA SER A 199 27.92 -5.94 -8.68
C SER A 199 27.63 -4.95 -9.81
N TRP A 200 28.38 -3.86 -9.78
CA TRP A 200 28.25 -2.74 -10.69
C TRP A 200 28.64 -3.16 -12.11
N THR A 201 27.69 -3.11 -13.05
CA THR A 201 28.02 -3.05 -14.47
C THR A 201 28.26 -1.59 -14.88
N THR A 202 29.05 -1.35 -15.92
CA THR A 202 29.29 0.00 -16.47
C THR A 202 28.01 0.70 -17.00
N THR A 203 26.87 0.00 -17.00
CA THR A 203 25.57 0.49 -17.47
C THR A 203 24.53 0.44 -16.34
N PRO A 204 24.18 1.60 -15.73
CA PRO A 204 23.26 1.67 -14.59
C PRO A 204 21.89 0.99 -14.77
N THR A 205 21.40 0.87 -16.01
CA THR A 205 20.11 0.24 -16.33
C THR A 205 20.10 -1.29 -16.19
N HIS A 206 21.25 -1.91 -15.97
CA HIS A 206 21.38 -3.37 -15.79
C HIS A 206 21.62 -3.79 -14.33
N LEU A 207 21.67 -2.83 -13.39
CA LEU A 207 21.80 -3.14 -11.97
C LEU A 207 20.53 -3.82 -11.46
N LYS A 208 20.68 -5.04 -10.92
CA LYS A 208 19.57 -5.80 -10.35
C LYS A 208 19.56 -5.75 -8.83
N ALA A 209 20.73 -5.64 -8.19
CA ALA A 209 20.81 -5.31 -6.76
C ALA A 209 19.96 -4.07 -6.44
N GLY A 210 19.23 -4.12 -5.32
CA GLY A 210 18.25 -3.13 -4.88
C GLY A 210 16.85 -3.30 -5.48
N SER A 211 16.62 -4.29 -6.36
CA SER A 211 15.29 -4.53 -6.95
C SER A 211 14.34 -5.34 -6.06
N SER A 212 14.87 -6.05 -5.07
CA SER A 212 14.08 -6.75 -4.05
C SER A 212 14.93 -7.14 -2.84
N LEU A 213 14.32 -7.18 -1.66
CA LEU A 213 14.97 -7.57 -0.41
C LEU A 213 15.51 -9.02 -0.46
N LYS A 214 14.77 -9.96 -1.08
CA LYS A 214 15.26 -11.33 -1.28
C LYS A 214 16.53 -11.38 -2.14
N LEU A 215 16.61 -10.55 -3.19
CA LEU A 215 17.80 -10.46 -4.02
C LEU A 215 18.97 -9.84 -3.25
N ASP A 216 18.73 -8.80 -2.46
CA ASP A 216 19.77 -8.12 -1.70
C ASP A 216 20.38 -9.04 -0.64
N LEU A 217 19.54 -9.82 0.06
CA LEU A 217 19.97 -10.86 0.98
C LEU A 217 20.82 -11.93 0.29
N LEU A 218 20.43 -12.39 -0.90
CA LEU A 218 21.22 -13.34 -1.68
C LEU A 218 22.55 -12.73 -2.14
N CYS A 219 22.53 -11.50 -2.62
CA CYS A 219 23.73 -10.79 -3.07
C CYS A 219 24.73 -10.56 -1.94
N LEU A 220 24.23 -10.32 -0.73
CA LEU A 220 25.06 -10.03 0.44
C LEU A 220 25.57 -11.30 1.13
N CYS A 221 24.74 -12.34 1.20
CA CYS A 221 24.94 -13.46 2.11
C CYS A 221 24.98 -14.85 1.47
N ALA A 222 24.66 -15.01 0.18
CA ALA A 222 24.76 -16.32 -0.46
C ALA A 222 26.22 -16.80 -0.48
N TYR A 223 26.38 -18.13 -0.49
CA TYR A 223 27.70 -18.75 -0.49
C TYR A 223 28.53 -18.34 -1.71
N ASP A 224 29.82 -18.03 -1.48
CA ASP A 224 30.84 -17.94 -2.52
C ASP A 224 31.95 -18.99 -2.33
N HIS A 225 32.07 -19.90 -3.28
CA HIS A 225 33.12 -20.91 -3.36
C HIS A 225 34.54 -20.34 -3.48
N GLY A 226 34.68 -19.07 -3.89
CA GLY A 226 35.96 -18.38 -4.07
C GLY A 226 36.65 -18.08 -2.73
N ASP A 227 35.89 -18.08 -1.63
CA ASP A 227 36.41 -17.96 -0.27
C ASP A 227 36.08 -19.22 0.54
N THR A 228 36.96 -20.21 0.51
CA THR A 228 36.79 -21.45 1.29
C THR A 228 36.77 -21.23 2.81
N ALA A 229 37.33 -20.12 3.32
CA ALA A 229 37.41 -19.85 4.75
C ALA A 229 36.12 -19.17 5.28
N ASN A 230 35.60 -18.19 4.52
CA ASN A 230 34.50 -17.33 4.95
C ASN A 230 33.34 -17.22 3.94
N GLY A 231 33.36 -17.96 2.84
CA GLY A 231 32.41 -17.83 1.73
C GLY A 231 30.94 -18.01 2.10
N GLY A 232 30.65 -18.74 3.18
CA GLY A 232 29.34 -18.71 3.81
C GLY A 232 29.25 -17.76 5.01
N LYS A 233 30.34 -17.49 5.73
CA LYS A 233 30.27 -16.87 7.06
C LYS A 233 30.12 -15.35 7.05
N VAL A 234 29.96 -14.73 5.88
CA VAL A 234 30.00 -13.26 5.74
C VAL A 234 28.87 -12.56 6.49
N CYS A 235 27.67 -13.16 6.57
CA CYS A 235 26.52 -12.58 7.27
C CYS A 235 26.29 -13.14 8.68
N GLY A 236 27.16 -14.04 9.14
CA GLY A 236 27.06 -14.63 10.47
C GLY A 236 27.88 -15.92 10.59
N PRO A 237 28.22 -16.35 11.81
CA PRO A 237 29.04 -17.54 12.02
C PRO A 237 28.19 -18.83 11.95
N ASP A 238 26.86 -18.71 11.95
CA ASP A 238 25.92 -19.83 11.93
C ASP A 238 25.68 -20.31 10.47
N PRO A 239 25.74 -21.63 10.20
CA PRO A 239 25.34 -22.20 8.92
C PRO A 239 23.95 -21.76 8.40
N ALA A 240 23.04 -21.36 9.28
CA ALA A 240 21.74 -20.79 8.91
C ALA A 240 21.88 -19.38 8.32
N THR A 241 22.74 -18.53 8.91
CA THR A 241 23.02 -17.17 8.43
C THR A 241 23.91 -17.14 7.19
N SER A 242 24.48 -18.28 6.82
CA SER A 242 25.57 -18.36 5.85
C SER A 242 25.16 -18.64 4.41
N GLY A 243 23.86 -18.75 4.13
CA GLY A 243 23.32 -19.12 2.82
C GLY A 243 23.87 -20.47 2.33
N SER A 244 23.08 -21.55 2.44
CA SER A 244 23.52 -22.92 2.12
C SER A 244 24.70 -23.44 2.97
N ALA A 245 24.54 -24.63 3.57
CA ALA A 245 25.65 -25.40 4.14
C ALA A 245 26.52 -26.10 3.07
N ASN A 246 26.14 -25.98 1.79
CA ASN A 246 26.77 -26.64 0.66
C ASN A 246 27.72 -25.70 -0.09
N THR A 247 28.76 -26.31 -0.68
CA THR A 247 29.84 -25.75 -1.49
C THR A 247 29.43 -25.09 -2.81
N ASP A 248 28.14 -24.84 -3.05
CA ASP A 248 27.61 -24.48 -4.37
C ASP A 248 27.26 -22.99 -4.44
N ASN A 249 27.88 -22.28 -5.38
CA ASN A 249 27.56 -20.88 -5.65
C ASN A 249 26.10 -20.69 -6.03
N TRP A 250 25.56 -19.55 -5.61
CA TRP A 250 24.38 -19.02 -6.25
C TRP A 250 24.73 -18.38 -7.61
N GLU A 251 24.05 -18.79 -8.68
CA GLU A 251 24.28 -18.29 -10.05
C GLU A 251 23.02 -17.64 -10.66
N GLY A 252 22.33 -16.80 -9.89
CA GLY A 252 21.26 -15.94 -10.41
C GLY A 252 19.93 -16.62 -10.71
N ASN A 253 19.95 -17.67 -11.51
CA ASN A 253 18.79 -18.48 -11.90
C ASN A 253 18.93 -19.96 -11.50
N THR A 254 20.09 -20.38 -11.00
CA THR A 254 20.29 -21.71 -10.41
C THR A 254 20.59 -21.59 -8.91
N LYS A 255 20.25 -22.63 -8.15
CA LYS A 255 20.57 -22.75 -6.71
C LYS A 255 20.01 -21.63 -5.81
N THR A 256 19.09 -20.81 -6.33
CA THR A 256 18.42 -19.73 -5.59
C THR A 256 17.73 -20.27 -4.35
N GLU A 257 16.95 -21.35 -4.48
CA GLU A 257 16.22 -21.91 -3.33
C GLU A 257 17.16 -22.51 -2.27
N THR A 258 18.22 -23.19 -2.71
CA THR A 258 19.24 -23.78 -1.83
C THR A 258 19.96 -22.71 -0.99
N ASN A 259 20.20 -21.53 -1.56
CA ASN A 259 20.79 -20.40 -0.83
C ASN A 259 19.75 -19.61 -0.03
N TRP A 260 18.52 -19.48 -0.54
CA TRP A 260 17.45 -18.69 0.08
C TRP A 260 16.88 -19.32 1.34
N THR A 261 16.56 -20.62 1.34
CA THR A 261 15.91 -21.29 2.48
C THR A 261 16.68 -21.10 3.80
N PRO A 262 18.01 -21.29 3.86
CA PRO A 262 18.78 -21.04 5.08
C PRO A 262 18.74 -19.57 5.52
N LEU A 263 18.95 -18.63 4.59
CA LEU A 263 18.90 -17.19 4.88
C LEU A 263 17.55 -16.75 5.43
N LYS A 264 16.45 -17.23 4.82
CA LYS A 264 15.09 -16.98 5.32
C LYS A 264 14.92 -17.52 6.75
N THR A 265 15.41 -18.73 7.01
CA THR A 265 15.35 -19.34 8.34
C THR A 265 16.12 -18.52 9.36
N ALA A 266 17.31 -18.04 8.99
CA ALA A 266 18.10 -17.16 9.85
C ALA A 266 17.41 -15.83 10.13
N CYS A 267 16.79 -15.20 9.13
CA CYS A 267 15.97 -14.02 9.35
C CYS A 267 14.89 -14.28 10.42
N GLN A 268 14.15 -15.39 10.31
CA GLN A 268 13.09 -15.74 11.27
C GLN A 268 13.57 -15.97 12.71
N LEU A 269 14.87 -16.23 12.89
CA LEU A 269 15.50 -16.44 14.20
C LEU A 269 16.03 -15.14 14.81
N SER A 270 16.38 -14.13 13.99
CA SER A 270 16.83 -12.81 14.44
C SER A 270 15.71 -11.93 15.04
N ASP A 271 14.44 -12.28 14.84
CA ASP A 271 13.27 -11.62 15.43
C ASP A 271 13.01 -12.01 16.91
N ARG A 272 13.88 -12.83 17.53
CA ARG A 272 13.76 -13.27 18.94
C ARG A 272 14.80 -12.67 19.86
#